data_AF-A0A6N8NP44-F1
#
_entry.id   AF-A0A6N8NP44-F1
#
_cell.length_a   1.000
_cell.length_b   1.000
_cell.length_c   1.000
_cell.angle_alpha   90.00
_cell.angle_beta   90.00
_cell.angle_gamma   90.00
#
_symmetry.space_group_name_H-M   'P 1'
#
loop_
_entity.id
_entity.type
_entity.pdbx_description
1 polymer ?
#
loop_
_entity_poly.entity_id
_entity_poly.type
_entity_poly.pdbx_seq_one_letter_code
_entity_poly.pdbx_strand_id
1 'polypeptide(L)'
;VVKELKVNVGDKVKTGSLIMIFEVEGAAPAAAPAKQEAAAPAPAAKAEAPAAAPAAKAEGKSEFAENDAYVHATPLIRRLAREFGVNLAKVKGTGRKGRILREDVQAYVKEAIKRAEAAPAATGGGIPGMLPWPKVDFSKFGEIEEVELGRIQKISGANLSRNWVMIPHVTHFDKTDITELEAFRKQQNEEAAKRKLDVKITPVVFIMKAVAAALEQMPRFN
;
A
#
# COMPACT_ATOMS: atom_id res chain seq x y z
N VAL A 1 -46.58 -8.01 1.47
CA VAL A 1 -46.58 -7.35 2.80
C VAL A 1 -46.30 -8.40 3.88
N VAL A 2 -45.55 -8.05 4.94
CA VAL A 2 -45.28 -8.95 6.08
C VAL A 2 -46.53 -9.02 6.94
N LYS A 3 -47.11 -10.21 7.14
CA LYS A 3 -48.30 -10.37 8.00
C LYS A 3 -47.96 -10.80 9.43
N GLU A 4 -46.95 -11.64 9.62
CA GLU A 4 -46.63 -12.17 10.95
C GLU A 4 -45.17 -12.64 11.05
N LEU A 5 -44.49 -12.27 12.15
CA LEU A 5 -43.15 -12.75 12.51
C LEU A 5 -43.30 -13.65 13.74
N LYS A 6 -42.91 -14.93 13.65
CA LYS A 6 -43.16 -15.93 14.71
C LYS A 6 -41.96 -16.21 15.62
N VAL A 7 -40.92 -15.38 15.52
CA VAL A 7 -39.65 -15.56 16.24
C VAL A 7 -39.19 -14.22 16.81
N ASN A 8 -38.80 -14.20 18.08
CA ASN A 8 -38.27 -12.99 18.72
C ASN A 8 -36.77 -12.84 18.47
N VAL A 9 -36.28 -11.60 18.60
CA VAL A 9 -34.85 -11.30 18.46
C VAL A 9 -34.09 -11.95 19.63
N GLY A 10 -33.34 -13.01 19.34
CA GLY A 10 -32.54 -13.76 20.32
C GLY A 10 -32.82 -15.27 20.39
N ASP A 11 -33.87 -15.77 19.73
CA ASP A 11 -34.24 -17.18 19.81
C ASP A 11 -33.36 -18.08 18.92
N LYS A 12 -32.95 -19.25 19.46
CA LYS A 12 -32.23 -20.29 18.72
C LYS A 12 -33.22 -21.16 17.95
N VAL A 13 -33.25 -21.02 16.62
CA VAL A 13 -34.07 -21.86 15.72
C VAL A 13 -33.27 -23.02 15.11
N LYS A 14 -33.93 -24.15 14.88
CA LYS A 14 -33.37 -25.33 14.19
C LYS A 14 -33.65 -25.23 12.68
N THR A 15 -32.86 -25.91 11.85
CA THR A 15 -33.10 -25.99 10.40
C THR A 15 -34.49 -26.55 10.11
N GLY A 16 -35.34 -25.73 9.47
CA GLY A 16 -36.73 -26.07 9.13
C GLY A 16 -37.81 -25.32 9.94
N SER A 17 -37.44 -24.47 10.90
CA SER A 17 -38.40 -23.66 11.66
C SER A 17 -39.00 -22.52 10.81
N LEU A 18 -40.30 -22.27 11.01
CA LEU A 18 -41.08 -21.29 10.26
C LEU A 18 -40.92 -19.90 10.87
N ILE A 19 -40.16 -19.02 10.21
CA ILE A 19 -39.70 -17.73 10.80
C ILE A 19 -40.68 -16.59 10.51
N MET A 20 -41.28 -16.56 9.32
CA MET A 20 -42.10 -15.43 8.86
C MET A 20 -43.10 -15.88 7.80
N ILE A 21 -44.29 -15.26 7.78
CA ILE A 21 -45.30 -15.46 6.73
C ILE A 21 -45.40 -14.18 5.89
N PHE A 22 -45.13 -14.31 4.59
CA PHE A 22 -45.31 -13.26 3.61
C PHE A 22 -46.62 -13.48 2.84
N GLU A 23 -47.38 -12.42 2.65
CA GLU A 23 -48.45 -12.38 1.66
C GLU A 23 -47.97 -11.56 0.46
N VAL A 24 -47.92 -12.19 -0.70
CA VAL A 24 -47.53 -11.56 -1.96
C VAL A 24 -48.79 -11.46 -2.82
N GLU A 25 -49.20 -10.23 -3.12
CA GLU A 25 -50.22 -9.95 -4.12
C GLU A 25 -49.55 -10.02 -5.50
N GLY A 26 -49.96 -11.00 -6.32
CA GLY A 26 -49.40 -11.22 -7.66
C GLY A 26 -48.83 -12.62 -7.85
N ALA A 27 -49.72 -13.60 -8.03
CA ALA A 27 -49.36 -14.97 -8.36
C ALA A 27 -49.15 -15.14 -9.88
N ALA A 28 -47.94 -15.57 -10.27
CA ALA A 28 -47.71 -16.38 -11.46
C ALA A 28 -46.61 -17.41 -11.15
N PRO A 29 -46.72 -18.68 -11.59
CA PRO A 29 -46.05 -19.80 -10.92
C PRO A 29 -44.58 -19.96 -11.32
N ALA A 30 -43.73 -20.24 -10.33
CA ALA A 30 -42.33 -20.61 -10.50
C ALA A 30 -42.19 -22.08 -10.95
N ALA A 31 -41.35 -22.29 -11.97
CA ALA A 31 -40.96 -23.60 -12.49
C ALA A 31 -39.97 -24.33 -11.56
N ALA A 32 -40.11 -25.65 -11.49
CA ALA A 32 -39.36 -26.56 -10.63
C ALA A 32 -37.89 -26.75 -11.08
N PRO A 33 -36.92 -26.93 -10.16
CA PRO A 33 -35.60 -27.43 -10.49
C PRO A 33 -35.58 -28.97 -10.53
N ALA A 34 -35.14 -29.52 -11.66
CA ALA A 34 -34.95 -30.95 -11.88
C ALA A 34 -33.66 -31.48 -11.24
N LYS A 35 -33.70 -32.76 -10.88
CA LYS A 35 -32.76 -33.55 -10.09
C LYS A 35 -31.72 -34.24 -11.01
N GLN A 36 -30.44 -34.08 -10.65
CA GLN A 36 -29.35 -35.08 -10.61
C GLN A 36 -29.26 -36.21 -11.66
N GLU A 37 -28.09 -36.33 -12.30
CA GLU A 37 -27.49 -37.65 -12.58
C GLU A 37 -25.95 -37.59 -12.55
N ALA A 38 -25.37 -38.66 -12.00
CA ALA A 38 -23.95 -38.85 -11.73
C ALA A 38 -23.30 -39.72 -12.81
N ALA A 39 -22.03 -39.45 -13.14
CA ALA A 39 -21.17 -40.38 -13.88
C ALA A 39 -19.78 -40.42 -13.25
N ALA A 40 -19.31 -41.64 -13.00
CA ALA A 40 -18.01 -41.98 -12.40
C ALA A 40 -16.85 -41.93 -13.43
N PRO A 41 -15.57 -41.88 -12.98
CA PRO A 41 -14.42 -41.50 -13.81
C PRO A 41 -13.53 -42.69 -14.24
N ALA A 42 -12.85 -42.56 -15.40
CA ALA A 42 -11.52 -43.12 -15.76
C ALA A 42 -11.21 -42.86 -17.25
N PRO A 43 -9.95 -42.92 -17.75
CA PRO A 43 -8.64 -42.93 -17.08
C PRO A 43 -7.65 -41.85 -17.64
N ALA A 44 -6.51 -41.75 -16.95
CA ALA A 44 -5.42 -40.81 -17.17
C ALA A 44 -4.73 -40.88 -18.55
N ALA A 45 -4.46 -39.70 -19.12
CA ALA A 45 -3.47 -39.48 -20.17
C ALA A 45 -2.37 -38.55 -19.65
N LYS A 46 -1.16 -39.09 -19.70
CA LYS A 46 0.13 -38.51 -19.33
C LYS A 46 0.49 -37.41 -20.34
N ALA A 47 0.75 -36.20 -19.87
CA ALA A 47 1.32 -35.12 -20.68
C ALA A 47 2.55 -34.54 -19.97
N GLU A 48 3.60 -34.40 -20.75
CA GLU A 48 4.99 -34.20 -20.35
C GLU A 48 5.24 -32.79 -19.79
N ALA A 49 6.15 -32.74 -18.83
CA ALA A 49 6.68 -31.50 -18.25
C ALA A 49 7.62 -30.81 -19.26
N PRO A 50 7.44 -29.51 -19.56
CA PRO A 50 8.46 -28.74 -20.26
C PRO A 50 9.64 -28.46 -19.32
N ALA A 51 10.82 -28.80 -19.81
CA ALA A 51 12.10 -28.64 -19.15
C ALA A 51 12.35 -27.20 -18.65
N ALA A 52 12.86 -27.13 -17.42
CA ALA A 52 13.40 -25.91 -16.82
C ALA A 52 14.57 -25.39 -17.66
N ALA A 53 14.39 -24.22 -18.28
CA ALA A 53 15.48 -23.43 -18.81
C ALA A 53 16.27 -22.80 -17.64
N PRO A 54 17.61 -22.71 -17.72
CA PRO A 54 18.43 -22.24 -16.60
C PRO A 54 18.09 -20.78 -16.26
N ALA A 55 17.87 -20.54 -14.96
CA ALA A 55 17.74 -19.22 -14.39
C ALA A 55 18.95 -18.36 -14.77
N ALA A 56 18.73 -17.37 -15.63
CA ALA A 56 19.68 -16.29 -15.84
C ALA A 56 19.84 -15.57 -14.50
N LYS A 57 21.03 -15.72 -13.92
CA LYS A 57 21.53 -14.91 -12.81
C LYS A 57 21.31 -13.44 -13.20
N ALA A 58 20.35 -12.79 -12.56
CA ALA A 58 20.25 -11.35 -12.58
C ALA A 58 21.41 -10.82 -11.71
N GLU A 59 22.59 -10.73 -12.33
CA GLU A 59 23.69 -9.97 -11.78
C GLU A 59 23.21 -8.53 -11.65
N GLY A 60 23.17 -8.04 -10.40
CA GLY A 60 23.03 -6.62 -10.15
C GLY A 60 24.11 -5.93 -10.98
N LYS A 61 23.70 -5.11 -11.94
CA LYS A 61 24.60 -4.23 -12.66
C LYS A 61 25.15 -3.22 -11.65
N SER A 62 26.18 -3.61 -10.91
CA SER A 62 27.23 -2.70 -10.52
C SER A 62 27.70 -2.05 -11.81
N GLU A 63 27.59 -0.73 -11.94
CA GLU A 63 28.10 0.03 -13.08
C GLU A 63 29.63 -0.02 -13.25
N PHE A 64 30.28 -0.98 -12.61
CA PHE A 64 31.68 -1.30 -12.81
C PHE A 64 31.80 -2.48 -13.77
N ALA A 65 31.82 -2.18 -15.07
CA ALA A 65 32.41 -3.09 -16.05
C ALA A 65 33.93 -2.88 -16.03
N GLU A 66 34.68 -3.96 -15.82
CA GLU A 66 36.13 -3.95 -15.93
C GLU A 66 36.53 -3.45 -17.33
N ASN A 67 37.56 -2.61 -17.40
CA ASN A 67 37.93 -1.86 -18.61
C ASN A 67 38.62 -2.76 -19.67
N ASP A 68 37.91 -3.78 -20.17
CA ASP A 68 38.36 -4.71 -21.21
C ASP A 68 38.26 -4.12 -22.63
N ALA A 69 37.50 -3.03 -22.80
CA ALA A 69 37.47 -2.32 -24.06
C ALA A 69 38.82 -1.62 -24.32
N TYR A 70 39.30 -1.68 -25.57
CA TYR A 70 40.52 -1.00 -26.01
C TYR A 70 40.32 0.52 -26.07
N VAL A 71 40.30 1.15 -24.90
CA VAL A 71 40.22 2.61 -24.75
C VAL A 71 41.60 3.22 -24.92
N HIS A 72 41.70 4.27 -25.74
CA HIS A 72 42.94 4.99 -26.03
C HIS A 72 43.38 5.82 -24.82
N ALA A 73 44.02 5.17 -23.84
CA ALA A 73 44.51 5.78 -22.61
C ALA A 73 45.90 5.24 -22.23
N THR A 74 46.78 6.11 -21.72
CA THR A 74 48.12 5.75 -21.23
C THR A 74 48.01 4.86 -19.98
N PRO A 75 48.95 3.91 -19.70
CA PRO A 75 48.88 3.04 -18.52
C PRO A 75 48.69 3.77 -17.18
N LEU A 76 49.29 4.95 -17.03
CA LEU A 76 49.11 5.82 -15.85
C LEU A 76 47.65 6.21 -15.62
N ILE A 77 46.89 6.47 -16.69
CA ILE A 77 45.50 6.92 -16.65
C ILE A 77 44.57 5.74 -16.37
N ARG A 78 44.90 4.54 -16.88
CA ARG A 78 44.21 3.29 -16.49
C ARG A 78 44.38 2.94 -15.02
N ARG A 79 45.53 3.25 -14.42
CA ARG A 79 45.72 3.10 -12.97
C ARG A 79 44.88 4.13 -12.21
N LEU A 80 44.94 5.40 -12.61
CA LEU A 80 44.18 6.49 -11.99
C LEU A 80 42.67 6.25 -12.02
N ALA A 81 42.14 5.76 -13.14
CA ALA A 81 40.73 5.45 -13.27
C ALA A 81 40.30 4.29 -12.36
N ARG A 82 41.15 3.28 -12.14
CA ARG A 82 40.89 2.21 -11.17
C ARG A 82 40.92 2.72 -9.73
N GLU A 83 41.85 3.60 -9.39
CA GLU A 83 41.93 4.23 -8.06
C GLU A 83 40.66 5.05 -7.74
N PHE A 84 40.08 5.73 -8.73
CA PHE A 84 38.82 6.48 -8.57
C PHE A 84 37.54 5.71 -8.92
N GLY A 85 37.64 4.42 -9.26
CA GLY A 85 36.47 3.61 -9.67
C GLY A 85 35.79 4.08 -10.96
N VAL A 86 36.48 4.82 -11.83
CA VAL A 86 35.96 5.37 -13.08
C VAL A 86 36.11 4.38 -14.23
N ASN A 87 35.04 4.17 -14.98
CA ASN A 87 35.08 3.40 -16.23
C ASN A 87 35.54 4.29 -17.39
N LEU A 88 36.69 3.97 -17.99
CA LEU A 88 37.28 4.74 -19.09
C LEU A 88 36.44 4.71 -20.37
N ALA A 89 35.59 3.70 -20.57
CA ALA A 89 34.67 3.66 -21.70
C ALA A 89 33.62 4.79 -21.64
N LYS A 90 33.36 5.34 -20.45
CA LYS A 90 32.40 6.44 -20.23
C LYS A 90 33.06 7.82 -20.22
N VAL A 91 34.39 7.89 -20.27
CA VAL A 91 35.16 9.14 -20.24
C VAL A 91 35.47 9.58 -21.67
N LYS A 92 35.04 10.78 -22.04
CA LYS A 92 35.35 11.38 -23.34
C LYS A 92 36.77 11.95 -23.33
N GLY A 93 37.66 11.35 -24.12
CA GLY A 93 39.05 11.81 -24.24
C GLY A 93 39.20 13.05 -25.11
N THR A 94 39.98 14.04 -24.65
CA THR A 94 40.23 15.30 -25.37
C THR A 94 41.61 15.37 -26.04
N GLY A 95 42.48 14.39 -25.81
CA GLY A 95 43.83 14.33 -26.38
C GLY A 95 43.89 13.94 -27.86
N ARG A 96 45.09 14.02 -28.44
CA ARG A 96 45.34 13.66 -29.86
C ARG A 96 44.78 12.26 -30.17
N LYS A 97 44.00 12.16 -31.25
CA LYS A 97 43.28 10.94 -31.67
C LYS A 97 42.29 10.40 -30.61
N GLY A 98 41.68 11.28 -29.81
CA GLY A 98 40.71 10.89 -28.79
C GLY A 98 41.35 10.22 -27.57
N ARG A 99 42.62 10.54 -27.28
CA ARG A 99 43.31 10.00 -26.11
C ARG A 99 42.72 10.57 -24.83
N ILE A 100 42.42 9.73 -23.87
CA ILE A 100 42.01 10.19 -22.53
C ILE A 100 43.23 10.76 -21.82
N LEU A 101 43.10 11.97 -21.30
CA LEU A 101 44.10 12.64 -20.47
C LEU A 101 43.73 12.56 -18.98
N ARG A 102 44.63 13.01 -18.10
CA ARG A 102 44.38 13.00 -16.65
C ARG A 102 43.22 13.91 -16.29
N GLU A 103 43.13 15.04 -16.97
CA GLU A 103 42.14 16.09 -16.78
C GLU A 103 40.74 15.57 -17.10
N ASP A 104 40.60 14.74 -18.12
CA ASP A 104 39.32 14.15 -18.54
C ASP A 104 38.73 13.22 -17.46
N VAL A 105 39.57 12.42 -16.81
CA VAL A 105 39.15 11.54 -15.71
C VAL A 105 38.73 12.36 -14.49
N GLN A 106 39.48 13.42 -14.16
CA GLN A 106 39.15 14.30 -13.05
C GLN A 106 37.86 15.10 -13.30
N ALA A 107 37.66 15.58 -14.53
CA ALA A 107 36.43 16.27 -14.92
C ALA A 107 35.22 15.34 -14.81
N TYR A 108 35.36 14.09 -15.29
CA TYR A 108 34.30 13.09 -15.18
C TYR A 108 33.90 12.80 -13.73
N VAL A 109 34.86 12.68 -12.81
CA VAL A 109 34.57 12.49 -11.37
C VAL A 109 33.85 13.70 -10.79
N LYS A 110 34.30 14.92 -11.11
CA LYS A 110 33.65 16.15 -10.63
C LYS A 110 32.22 16.28 -11.14
N GLU A 111 31.98 15.95 -12.41
CA GLU A 111 30.63 15.94 -12.99
C GLU A 111 29.75 14.84 -12.39
N ALA A 112 30.31 13.66 -12.10
CA ALA A 112 29.59 12.58 -11.46
C ALA A 112 29.14 12.96 -10.04
N ILE A 113 30.01 13.60 -9.26
CA ILE A 113 29.68 14.13 -7.92
C ILE A 113 28.60 15.21 -8.04
N LYS A 114 28.77 16.17 -8.96
CA LYS A 114 27.77 17.23 -9.18
C LYS A 114 26.42 16.67 -9.63
N ARG A 115 26.40 15.60 -10.45
CA ARG A 115 25.17 14.92 -10.87
C ARG A 115 24.53 14.16 -9.71
N ALA A 116 25.32 13.56 -8.82
CA ALA A 116 24.80 12.93 -7.61
C ALA A 116 24.20 13.94 -6.64
N GLU A 117 24.79 15.14 -6.52
CA GLU A 117 24.27 16.24 -5.69
C GLU A 117 23.07 16.96 -6.33
N ALA A 118 23.02 17.03 -7.66
CA ALA A 118 21.96 17.70 -8.42
C ALA A 118 20.82 16.77 -8.86
N ALA A 119 20.92 15.46 -8.62
CA ALA A 119 19.82 14.54 -8.86
C ALA A 119 18.73 14.84 -7.81
N PRO A 120 17.53 15.32 -8.22
CA PRO A 120 16.42 15.41 -7.29
C PRO A 120 16.17 13.99 -6.78
N ALA A 121 16.15 13.83 -5.45
CA ALA A 121 15.69 12.61 -4.83
C ALA A 121 14.41 12.19 -5.53
N ALA A 122 14.43 11.03 -6.22
CA ALA A 122 13.32 10.58 -7.03
C ALA A 122 12.05 10.62 -6.18
N THR A 123 11.10 11.46 -6.59
CA THR A 123 9.81 11.72 -5.94
C THR A 123 8.82 10.57 -6.17
N GLY A 124 9.30 9.34 -6.06
CA GLY A 124 8.48 8.14 -6.04
C GLY A 124 8.78 7.39 -4.75
N GLY A 125 7.79 7.30 -3.87
CA GLY A 125 7.82 6.45 -2.67
C GLY A 125 7.83 4.95 -3.00
N GLY A 126 8.72 4.54 -3.90
CA GLY A 126 9.01 3.16 -4.23
C GLY A 126 10.24 2.70 -3.45
N ILE A 127 10.11 1.56 -2.80
CA ILE A 127 11.22 0.83 -2.18
C ILE A 127 12.30 0.59 -3.27
N PRO A 128 13.61 0.77 -2.97
CA PRO A 128 14.67 0.54 -3.95
C PRO A 128 14.58 -0.87 -4.56
N GLY A 129 14.47 -0.95 -5.89
CA GLY A 129 14.39 -2.23 -6.63
C GLY A 129 13.02 -2.59 -7.20
N MET A 130 11.97 -1.81 -6.94
CA MET A 130 10.64 -2.06 -7.54
C MET A 130 10.50 -1.42 -8.93
N LEU A 131 9.87 -2.12 -9.86
CA LEU A 131 9.48 -1.55 -11.16
C LEU A 131 8.60 -0.30 -10.94
N PRO A 132 8.75 0.73 -11.78
CA PRO A 132 7.90 1.92 -11.70
C PRO A 132 6.43 1.53 -11.85
N TRP A 133 5.60 2.09 -10.97
CA TRP A 133 4.17 1.82 -10.95
C TRP A 133 3.54 2.15 -12.32
N PRO A 134 2.63 1.31 -12.85
CA PRO A 134 1.96 1.58 -14.12
C PRO A 134 1.26 2.95 -14.10
N LYS A 135 1.63 3.83 -15.02
CA LYS A 135 0.93 5.10 -15.20
C LYS A 135 -0.35 4.82 -15.99
N VAL A 136 -1.47 4.72 -15.27
CA VAL A 136 -2.80 4.62 -15.88
C VAL A 136 -3.13 5.96 -16.51
N ASP A 137 -3.44 5.94 -17.81
CA ASP A 137 -3.93 7.12 -18.52
C ASP A 137 -5.43 7.25 -18.29
N PHE A 138 -5.81 8.21 -17.45
CA PHE A 138 -7.19 8.44 -17.06
C PHE A 138 -8.02 9.12 -18.17
N SER A 139 -7.38 9.64 -19.23
CA SER A 139 -8.08 10.37 -20.32
C SER A 139 -8.96 9.44 -21.15
N LYS A 140 -8.68 8.13 -21.09
CA LYS A 140 -9.48 7.08 -21.71
C LYS A 140 -10.86 6.92 -21.08
N PHE A 141 -11.10 7.52 -19.90
CA PHE A 141 -12.33 7.38 -19.13
C PHE A 141 -13.18 8.66 -19.07
N GLY A 142 -12.78 9.75 -19.73
CA GLY A 142 -13.54 11.01 -19.79
C GLY A 142 -12.67 12.25 -19.67
N GLU A 143 -13.32 13.42 -19.55
CA GLU A 143 -12.65 14.68 -19.26
C GLU A 143 -12.01 14.65 -17.87
N ILE A 144 -10.75 15.09 -17.79
CA ILE A 144 -10.00 15.16 -16.54
C ILE A 144 -9.80 16.63 -16.17
N GLU A 145 -9.97 16.93 -14.89
CA GLU A 145 -9.56 18.19 -14.28
C GLU A 145 -8.39 17.93 -13.32
N GLU A 146 -7.32 18.70 -13.47
CA GLU A 146 -6.19 18.67 -12.54
C GLU A 146 -6.38 19.75 -11.48
N VAL A 147 -6.61 19.32 -10.24
CA VAL A 147 -6.78 20.22 -9.09
C VAL A 147 -5.48 20.26 -8.30
N GLU A 148 -4.91 21.44 -8.15
CA GLU A 148 -3.70 21.61 -7.35
C GLU A 148 -3.95 21.33 -5.86
N LEU A 149 -3.07 20.52 -5.26
CA LEU A 149 -3.13 20.24 -3.83
C LEU A 149 -2.86 21.50 -3.00
N GLY A 150 -3.67 21.70 -1.96
CA GLY A 150 -3.48 22.77 -0.99
C GLY A 150 -2.17 22.63 -0.21
N ARG A 151 -1.68 23.74 0.37
CA ARG A 151 -0.41 23.77 1.13
C ARG A 151 -0.37 22.75 2.28
N ILE A 152 -1.47 22.60 3.03
CA ILE A 152 -1.57 21.64 4.15
C ILE A 152 -1.50 20.20 3.64
N GLN A 153 -2.13 19.90 2.51
CA GLN A 153 -2.11 18.57 1.91
C GLN A 153 -0.71 18.20 1.41
N LYS A 154 -0.01 19.15 0.77
CA LYS A 154 1.38 18.96 0.32
C LYS A 154 2.32 18.64 1.49
N ILE A 155 2.20 19.37 2.60
CA ILE A 155 3.05 19.15 3.79
C ILE A 155 2.67 17.87 4.54
N SER A 156 1.37 17.63 4.73
CA SER A 156 0.89 16.47 5.51
C SER A 156 1.07 15.15 4.75
N GLY A 157 0.91 15.17 3.42
CA GLY A 157 0.99 13.98 2.58
C GLY A 157 2.33 13.25 2.68
N ALA A 158 3.44 13.99 2.71
CA ALA A 158 4.77 13.40 2.87
C ALA A 158 4.97 12.71 4.24
N ASN A 159 4.41 13.30 5.32
CA ASN A 159 4.49 12.69 6.65
C ASN A 159 3.57 11.47 6.79
N LEU A 160 2.37 11.54 6.20
CA LEU A 160 1.42 10.42 6.20
C LEU A 160 1.94 9.24 5.39
N SER A 161 2.49 9.48 4.18
CA SER A 161 3.06 8.42 3.35
C SER A 161 4.28 7.77 4.01
N ARG A 162 5.14 8.58 4.65
CA ARG A 162 6.26 8.05 5.45
C ARG A 162 5.78 7.16 6.58
N ASN A 163 4.78 7.59 7.34
CA ASN A 163 4.22 6.80 8.44
C ASN A 163 3.62 5.47 7.93
N TRP A 164 2.89 5.51 6.82
CA TRP A 164 2.26 4.33 6.23
C TRP A 164 3.26 3.27 5.76
N VAL A 165 4.38 3.71 5.17
CA VAL A 165 5.41 2.79 4.65
C VAL A 165 6.34 2.28 5.76
N MET A 166 6.65 3.13 6.74
CA MET A 166 7.69 2.82 7.74
C MET A 166 7.15 2.09 8.98
N ILE A 167 5.90 2.34 9.39
CA ILE A 167 5.33 1.72 10.58
C ILE A 167 4.58 0.45 10.16
N PRO A 168 4.89 -0.73 10.73
CA PRO A 168 4.12 -1.94 10.49
C PRO A 168 2.77 -1.84 11.19
N HIS A 169 1.78 -1.29 10.50
CA HIS A 169 0.42 -1.11 11.02
C HIS A 169 -0.25 -2.47 11.24
N VAL A 170 -0.82 -2.66 12.43
CA VAL A 170 -1.70 -3.79 12.75
C VAL A 170 -3.04 -3.22 13.18
N THR A 171 -4.12 -3.64 12.55
CA THR A 171 -5.48 -3.24 12.90
C THR A 171 -6.16 -4.32 13.73
N HIS A 172 -6.76 -3.91 14.84
CA HIS A 172 -7.55 -4.78 15.71
C HIS A 172 -8.96 -4.21 15.84
N PHE A 173 -9.95 -5.10 15.77
CA PHE A 173 -11.36 -4.75 15.89
C PHE A 173 -11.98 -5.57 16.99
N ASP A 174 -12.76 -4.91 17.84
CA ASP A 174 -13.52 -5.56 18.90
C ASP A 174 -14.91 -4.90 19.04
N LYS A 175 -15.81 -5.55 19.78
CA LYS A 175 -17.16 -5.07 20.07
C LYS A 175 -17.31 -4.85 21.56
N THR A 176 -17.80 -3.67 21.93
CA THR A 176 -18.09 -3.33 23.33
C THR A 176 -19.56 -2.95 23.47
N ASP A 177 -20.25 -3.52 24.46
CA ASP A 177 -21.59 -3.09 24.84
C ASP A 177 -21.51 -1.76 25.60
N ILE A 178 -22.30 -0.77 25.16
CA ILE A 178 -22.35 0.58 25.72
C ILE A 178 -23.70 0.91 26.36
N THR A 179 -24.58 -0.07 26.57
CA THR A 179 -25.95 0.13 27.07
C THR A 179 -25.97 0.92 28.39
N GLU A 180 -25.13 0.54 29.36
CA GLU A 180 -25.03 1.23 30.65
C GLU A 180 -24.42 2.63 30.52
N LEU A 181 -23.42 2.78 29.65
CA LEU A 181 -22.79 4.07 29.35
C LEU A 181 -23.80 5.05 28.74
N GLU A 182 -24.66 4.59 27.83
CA GLU A 182 -25.69 5.42 27.24
C GLU A 182 -26.75 5.86 28.26
N ALA A 183 -27.16 4.96 29.16
CA ALA A 183 -28.06 5.30 30.25
C ALA A 183 -27.44 6.37 31.16
N PHE A 184 -26.17 6.19 31.55
CA PHE A 184 -25.43 7.17 32.35
C PHE A 184 -25.26 8.52 31.62
N ARG A 185 -24.93 8.50 30.33
CA ARG A 185 -24.81 9.71 29.49
C ARG A 185 -26.11 10.52 29.47
N LYS A 186 -27.27 9.87 29.40
CA LYS A 186 -28.58 10.54 29.43
C LYS A 186 -28.81 11.19 30.78
N GLN A 187 -28.58 10.45 31.88
CA GLN A 187 -28.68 10.98 33.25
C GLN A 187 -27.77 12.20 33.46
N GLN A 188 -26.53 12.14 32.97
CA GLN A 188 -25.57 13.26 33.09
C GLN A 188 -25.98 14.49 32.27
N ASN A 189 -26.63 14.30 31.11
CA ASN A 189 -27.18 15.43 30.35
C ASN A 189 -28.37 16.08 31.07
N GLU A 190 -29.24 15.29 31.69
CA GLU A 190 -30.35 15.80 32.50
C GLU A 190 -29.82 16.58 33.71
N GLU A 191 -28.77 16.09 34.35
CA GLU A 191 -28.12 16.77 35.45
C GLU A 191 -27.39 18.05 35.02
N ALA A 192 -26.67 18.03 33.88
CA ALA A 192 -26.05 19.20 33.30
C ALA A 192 -27.09 20.30 32.98
N ALA A 193 -28.25 19.91 32.44
CA ALA A 193 -29.36 20.81 32.20
C ALA A 193 -29.93 21.41 33.50
N LYS A 194 -30.09 20.61 34.56
CA LYS A 194 -30.51 21.10 35.90
C LYS A 194 -29.52 22.10 36.48
N ARG A 195 -28.22 21.86 36.28
CA ARG A 195 -27.12 22.72 36.72
C ARG A 195 -26.88 23.92 35.78
N LYS A 196 -27.64 24.04 34.68
CA LYS A 196 -27.48 25.07 33.63
C LYS A 196 -26.04 25.16 33.11
N LEU A 197 -25.36 24.02 33.04
CA LEU A 197 -24.14 23.86 32.30
C LEU A 197 -24.60 23.77 30.84
N ASP A 198 -24.43 24.83 30.04
CA ASP A 198 -24.79 24.90 28.61
C ASP A 198 -23.90 23.98 27.74
N VAL A 199 -23.77 22.71 28.17
CA VAL A 199 -22.86 21.72 27.62
C VAL A 199 -23.62 20.43 27.42
N LYS A 200 -23.56 19.89 26.20
CA LYS A 200 -24.13 18.59 25.85
C LYS A 200 -23.05 17.51 25.90
N ILE A 201 -23.22 16.55 26.79
CA ILE A 201 -22.28 15.45 26.97
C ILE A 201 -22.55 14.38 25.90
N THR A 202 -21.56 14.15 25.04
CA THR A 202 -21.58 13.13 23.99
C THR A 202 -20.86 11.85 24.45
N PRO A 203 -21.11 10.68 23.81
CA PRO A 203 -20.41 9.44 24.14
C PRO A 203 -18.88 9.54 23.99
N VAL A 204 -18.41 10.39 23.07
CA VAL A 204 -16.98 10.59 22.78
C VAL A 204 -16.20 11.02 24.03
N VAL A 205 -16.80 11.82 24.92
CA VAL A 205 -16.12 12.28 26.14
C VAL A 205 -15.80 11.10 27.08
N PHE A 206 -16.72 10.14 27.19
CA PHE A 206 -16.51 8.92 27.97
C PHE A 206 -15.45 8.02 27.35
N ILE A 207 -15.46 7.88 26.01
CA ILE A 207 -14.44 7.11 25.28
C ILE A 207 -13.05 7.75 25.47
N MET A 208 -12.94 9.08 25.37
CA MET A 208 -11.67 9.78 25.63
C MET A 208 -11.16 9.55 27.04
N LYS A 209 -12.04 9.60 28.05
CA LYS A 209 -11.67 9.32 29.44
C LYS A 209 -11.23 7.87 29.65
N ALA A 210 -11.91 6.92 29.02
CA ALA A 210 -11.52 5.50 29.06
C ALA A 210 -10.16 5.26 28.40
N VAL A 211 -9.92 5.86 27.22
CA VAL A 211 -8.64 5.75 26.51
C VAL A 211 -7.50 6.38 27.30
N ALA A 212 -7.69 7.57 27.88
CA ALA A 212 -6.68 8.21 28.71
C ALA A 212 -6.28 7.33 29.92
N ALA A 213 -7.27 6.79 30.63
CA ALA A 213 -7.02 5.88 31.75
C ALA A 213 -6.32 4.57 31.31
N ALA A 214 -6.68 4.03 30.13
CA ALA A 214 -6.04 2.83 29.59
C ALA A 214 -4.57 3.10 29.20
N LEU A 215 -4.28 4.25 28.59
CA LEU A 215 -2.92 4.65 28.20
C LEU A 215 -2.01 4.90 29.41
N GLU A 216 -2.55 5.42 30.52
CA GLU A 216 -1.81 5.56 31.78
C GLU A 216 -1.45 4.19 32.39
N GLN A 217 -2.35 3.21 32.32
CA GLN A 217 -2.11 1.85 32.81
C GLN A 217 -1.18 1.04 31.91
N MET A 218 -1.12 1.36 30.61
CA MET A 218 -0.35 0.63 29.60
C MET A 218 0.72 1.53 28.96
N PRO A 219 1.81 1.88 29.69
CA PRO A 219 2.79 2.87 29.25
C PRO A 219 3.61 2.45 28.02
N ARG A 220 3.63 1.16 27.67
CA ARG A 220 4.28 0.67 26.44
C ARG A 220 3.43 0.93 25.18
N PHE A 221 2.12 1.14 25.35
CA PHE A 221 1.17 1.38 24.26
C PHE A 221 0.97 2.88 23.99
N ASN A 222 1.26 3.74 24.97
CA ASN A 222 1.24 5.21 24.87
C ASN A 222 2.58 5.75 24.34
#